data_AF-A0A4P7HNK6-F1
#
_entry.id   AF-A0A4P7HNK6-F1
#
_cell.length_a   1.000
_cell.length_b   1.000
_cell.length_c   1.000
_cell.angle_alpha   90.00
_cell.angle_beta   90.00
_cell.angle_gamma   90.00
#
_symmetry.space_group_name_H-M   'P 1'
#
loop_
_entity.id
_entity.type
_entity.pdbx_description
1 polymer ?
#
loop_
_entity_poly.entity_id
_entity_poly.type
_entity_poly.pdbx_seq_one_letter_code
_entity_poly.pdbx_strand_id
1 'polypeptide(L)' 'MIPGPSDPCWQRAICTEKDLSAASLATKILVSRLRQETRSNPATVNEKIAELRKYFEKYTFAAKDIALF' A
#
# COMPACT_ATOMS: atom_id res chain seq x y z
N MET A 1 -4.63 14.02 0.57
CA MET A 1 -4.33 14.02 -0.89
C MET A 1 -3.65 12.69 -1.20
N ILE A 2 -4.00 12.03 -2.29
CA ILE A 2 -3.36 10.75 -2.67
C ILE A 2 -2.04 11.06 -3.39
N PRO A 3 -0.90 10.51 -2.92
CA PRO A 3 0.39 10.71 -3.56
C PRO A 3 0.42 10.26 -5.03
N GLY A 4 1.33 10.85 -5.80
CA GLY A 4 1.56 10.46 -7.19
C GLY A 4 1.99 8.98 -7.31
N PRO A 5 1.87 8.37 -8.49
CA PRO A 5 2.21 6.96 -8.70
C PRO A 5 3.71 6.66 -8.47
N SER A 6 4.58 7.65 -8.67
CA SER A 6 6.03 7.53 -8.46
C SER A 6 6.47 7.93 -7.04
N ASP A 7 5.53 8.19 -6.13
CA ASP A 7 5.87 8.58 -4.77
C ASP A 7 6.53 7.40 -4.02
N PRO A 8 7.71 7.59 -3.41
CA PRO A 8 8.40 6.53 -2.68
C PRO A 8 7.60 5.96 -1.51
N CYS A 9 6.56 6.65 -1.01
CA CYS A 9 5.70 6.13 0.06
C CYS A 9 5.08 4.77 -0.29
N TRP A 10 4.72 4.55 -1.56
CA TRP A 10 4.09 3.29 -1.98
C TRP A 10 5.07 2.12 -1.94
N GLN A 11 6.29 2.36 -2.43
CA GLN A 11 7.35 1.37 -2.39
C GLN A 11 7.73 1.07 -0.93
N ARG A 12 7.76 2.07 -0.05
CA ARG A 12 7.96 1.84 1.39
C ARG A 12 6.83 1.00 1.98
N ALA A 13 5.57 1.30 1.67
CA ALA A 13 4.43 0.55 2.18
C ALA A 13 4.51 -0.95 1.85
N ILE A 14 4.98 -1.29 0.65
CA ILE A 14 5.04 -2.67 0.14
C ILE A 14 6.37 -3.37 0.46
N CYS A 15 7.50 -2.66 0.49
CA CYS A 15 8.82 -3.27 0.70
C CYS A 15 9.26 -3.28 2.17
N THR A 16 8.68 -2.45 3.05
CA THR A 16 9.01 -2.45 4.48
C THR A 16 8.00 -3.23 5.30
N GLU A 17 8.42 -3.72 6.47
CA GLU A 17 7.54 -4.31 7.49
C GLU A 17 7.07 -3.26 8.50
N LYS A 18 6.91 -1.99 8.07
CA LYS A 18 6.40 -0.95 8.95
C LYS A 18 5.04 -1.38 9.52
N ASP A 19 4.89 -1.20 10.82
CA ASP A 19 3.68 -1.54 11.52
C ASP A 19 2.51 -0.67 11.05
N LEU A 20 1.39 -1.31 10.76
CA LEU A 20 0.16 -0.67 10.29
C LEU A 20 -0.95 -0.80 11.34
N SER A 21 -0.62 -0.93 12.62
CA SER A 21 -1.61 -1.12 13.69
C SER A 21 -2.65 0.00 13.74
N ALA A 22 -2.28 1.23 13.37
CA ALA A 22 -3.15 2.39 13.30
C ALA A 22 -3.99 2.48 12.00
N ALA A 23 -3.70 1.66 10.98
CA ALA A 23 -4.45 1.66 9.72
C ALA A 23 -5.80 0.94 9.88
N SER A 24 -6.74 1.20 8.96
CA SER A 24 -7.97 0.41 8.89
C SER A 24 -7.68 -1.07 8.60
N LEU A 25 -8.54 -1.96 9.10
CA LEU A 25 -8.39 -3.41 8.91
C LEU A 25 -8.30 -3.79 7.42
N ALA A 26 -9.10 -3.14 6.57
CA ALA A 26 -9.05 -3.35 5.14
C ALA A 26 -7.69 -2.99 4.53
N THR A 27 -7.11 -1.84 4.92
CA THR A 27 -5.75 -1.46 4.51
C THR A 27 -4.70 -2.45 5.00
N LYS A 28 -4.80 -2.93 6.25
CA LYS A 28 -3.87 -3.93 6.80
C LYS A 28 -3.89 -5.22 5.98
N ILE A 29 -5.09 -5.73 5.68
CA ILE A 29 -5.27 -6.96 4.90
C ILE A 29 -4.70 -6.77 3.49
N LEU A 30 -5.02 -5.66 2.82
CA LEU A 30 -4.52 -5.37 1.48
C LEU A 30 -2.99 -5.27 1.47
N VAL A 31 -2.39 -4.43 2.32
CA VAL A 31 -0.94 -4.25 2.33
C VAL A 31 -0.21 -5.53 2.70
N SER A 32 -0.75 -6.33 3.64
CA SER A 32 -0.16 -7.63 3.99
C SER A 32 -0.16 -8.59 2.81
N ARG A 33 -1.26 -8.68 2.06
CA ARG A 33 -1.35 -9.46 0.83
C ARG A 33 -0.35 -8.98 -0.22
N LEU A 34 -0.28 -7.67 -0.47
CA LEU A 34 0.64 -7.09 -1.46
C LEU A 34 2.11 -7.31 -1.08
N ARG A 35 2.45 -7.21 0.21
CA ARG A 35 3.79 -7.54 0.76
C ARG A 35 4.14 -9.01 0.50
N GLN A 36 3.20 -9.92 0.74
CA GLN A 36 3.42 -11.35 0.51
C GLN A 36 3.60 -11.68 -0.98
N GLU A 37 2.75 -11.12 -1.85
CA GLU A 37 2.86 -11.32 -3.30
C GLU A 37 4.19 -10.75 -3.83
N THR A 38 4.62 -9.59 -3.31
CA THR A 38 5.91 -8.99 -3.64
C THR A 38 7.09 -9.85 -3.18
N ARG A 39 7.01 -10.47 -2.00
CA ARG A 39 8.05 -11.41 -1.52
C ARG A 39 8.15 -12.64 -2.42
N SER A 40 7.02 -13.17 -2.87
CA SER A 40 6.99 -14.32 -3.77
C SER A 40 7.44 -13.96 -5.18
N ASN A 41 7.12 -12.76 -5.67
CA ASN A 41 7.52 -12.27 -6.99
C ASN A 41 7.88 -10.77 -6.98
N PRO A 42 9.16 -10.44 -6.74
CA PRO A 42 9.63 -9.05 -6.66
C PRO A 42 9.48 -8.25 -7.96
N ALA A 43 9.33 -8.91 -9.11
CA ALA A 43 9.14 -8.23 -10.38
C ALA A 43 7.77 -7.52 -10.48
N THR A 44 6.80 -7.90 -9.63
CA THR A 44 5.42 -7.37 -9.67
C THR A 44 5.21 -6.13 -8.80
N VAL A 45 6.24 -5.60 -8.13
CA VAL A 45 6.14 -4.45 -7.19
C VAL A 45 5.36 -3.28 -7.79
N ASN A 46 5.69 -2.88 -9.03
CA ASN A 46 5.04 -1.74 -9.68
C ASN A 46 3.55 -1.96 -9.92
N GLU A 47 3.15 -3.20 -10.24
CA GLU A 47 1.73 -3.56 -10.38
C GLU A 47 1.00 -3.50 -9.04
N LYS A 48 1.66 -3.95 -7.96
CA LYS A 48 1.11 -3.90 -6.59
C LYS A 48 1.00 -2.47 -6.07
N ILE A 49 1.93 -1.60 -6.40
CA ILE A 49 1.83 -0.15 -6.14
C ILE A 49 0.60 0.43 -6.83
N ALA A 50 0.36 0.08 -8.10
CA ALA A 50 -0.80 0.54 -8.84
C ALA A 50 -2.12 0.02 -8.23
N GLU A 51 -2.16 -1.24 -7.78
CA GLU A 51 -3.32 -1.83 -7.07
C GLU A 51 -3.60 -1.09 -5.75
N LEU A 52 -2.56 -0.85 -4.94
CA LEU A 52 -2.67 -0.11 -3.69
C LEU A 52 -3.20 1.31 -3.92
N ARG A 53 -2.67 2.02 -4.92
CA ARG A 53 -3.12 3.37 -5.26
C ARG A 53 -4.58 3.40 -5.72
N LYS A 54 -4.99 2.47 -6.59
CA LYS A 54 -6.38 2.32 -7.02
C LYS A 54 -7.33 2.08 -5.86
N TYR A 55 -6.89 1.31 -4.85
CA TYR A 55 -7.66 1.13 -3.63
C TYR A 55 -7.89 2.46 -2.90
N PHE A 56 -6.87 3.28 -2.70
CA PHE A 56 -7.04 4.60 -2.07
C PHE A 56 -7.84 5.59 -2.90
N GLU A 57 -7.75 5.52 -4.24
CA GLU A 57 -8.59 6.33 -5.15
C GLU A 57 -10.07 5.95 -5.03
N LYS A 58 -10.36 4.65 -4.90
CA LYS A 58 -11.73 4.12 -4.77
C LYS A 58 -12.32 4.33 -3.38
N TYR A 59 -11.50 4.26 -2.34
CA TYR A 59 -11.94 4.25 -0.95
C TYR A 59 -11.39 5.47 -0.19
N THR A 60 -12.15 6.56 -0.22
CA THR A 60 -11.81 7.82 0.45
C THR A 60 -11.60 7.69 1.96
N PHE A 61 -12.28 6.73 2.63
CA PHE A 61 -12.07 6.48 4.05
C PHE A 61 -10.65 6.00 4.37
N ALA A 62 -9.98 5.34 3.43
CA ALA A 62 -8.65 4.78 3.61
C ALA A 62 -7.57 5.84 3.40
N ALA A 63 -7.87 6.98 2.75
CA ALA A 63 -6.87 8.02 2.44
C ALA A 63 -6.10 8.54 3.68
N LYS A 64 -6.68 8.44 4.87
CA LYS A 64 -6.04 8.77 6.15
C LYS A 64 -4.94 7.77 6.55
N ASP A 65 -5.03 6.52 6.10
CA ASP A 65 -4.02 5.49 6.35
C ASP A 65 -2.73 5.75 5.53
N ILE A 66 -2.79 6.55 4.47
CA ILE A 66 -1.61 6.90 3.65
C ILE A 66 -0.52 7.59 4.50
N ALA A 67 -0.92 8.35 5.52
CA ALA A 67 0.01 9.01 6.44
C ALA A 67 0.87 8.03 7.25
N LEU A 68 0.51 6.74 7.28
CA LEU A 68 1.22 5.70 8.01
C LEU A 68 2.33 5.03 7.18
N PHE A 69 2.42 5.29 5.88
CA PHE A 69 3.40 4.68 4.98
C PHE A 69 4.82 5.27 5.08
#